data_AF-A0A6A2X1S5-F1
#
_entry.id   AF-A0A6A2X1S5-F1
#
_cell.length_a   1.000
_cell.length_b   1.000
_cell.length_c   1.000
_cell.angle_alpha   90.00
_cell.angle_beta   90.00
_cell.angle_gamma   90.00
#
_symmetry.space_group_name_H-M   'P 1'
#
loop_
_entity.id
_entity.type
_entity.pdbx_description
1 polymer ?
#
loop_
_entity_poly.entity_id
_entity_poly.type
_entity_poly.pdbx_seq_one_letter_code
_entity_poly.pdbx_strand_id
1 'polypeptide(L)'
;MDLHNLNPSSLKSRFTTRFLRALTEINARKPIASSSSPREIFQRYRRIKDAADTSMAYSVRSRRTWSKATLWRLRTPSHRRRLASFGRRSSLNKTRTTTTASHRGAVVVQITSRGGGLGVQLEELRELVPGGEAMDLCNLLDETAHYIKCLTTQVQVMRTIANLYSLE
;
A
#
# COMPACT_ATOMS: atom_id res chain seq x y z
N MET A 1 20.68 18.84 -2.05
CA MET A 1 19.45 19.11 -1.28
C MET A 1 19.70 18.72 0.16
N ASP A 2 19.69 19.69 1.07
CA ASP A 2 20.08 19.49 2.47
C ASP A 2 19.05 18.65 3.24
N LEU A 3 19.49 17.48 3.70
CA LEU A 3 18.74 16.59 4.60
C LEU A 3 18.50 17.21 6.00
N HIS A 4 19.14 18.34 6.30
CA HIS A 4 19.12 18.99 7.62
C HIS A 4 17.90 19.88 7.90
N ASN A 5 17.02 20.13 6.91
CA ASN A 5 15.86 21.04 7.08
C ASN A 5 14.49 20.33 7.01
N LEU A 6 14.47 19.01 7.22
CA LEU A 6 13.22 18.26 7.31
C LEU A 6 12.73 18.29 8.76
N ASN A 7 11.54 18.89 8.98
CA ASN A 7 10.82 18.72 10.23
C ASN A 7 10.83 17.23 10.63
N PRO A 8 11.43 16.84 11.77
CA PRO A 8 11.63 15.43 12.14
C PRO A 8 10.30 14.69 12.35
N SER A 9 9.21 15.42 12.59
CA SER A 9 7.86 14.87 12.69
C SER A 9 7.18 14.64 11.33
N SER A 10 7.75 15.16 10.24
CA SER A 10 7.16 15.04 8.91
C SER A 10 7.07 13.58 8.44
N LEU A 11 6.06 13.30 7.63
CA LEU A 11 5.90 12.00 6.97
C LEU A 11 7.17 11.60 6.21
N LYS A 12 7.76 12.54 5.47
CA LYS A 12 8.97 12.35 4.70
C LYS A 12 10.16 11.94 5.57
N SER A 13 10.41 12.66 6.66
CA SER A 13 11.51 12.35 7.59
C SER A 13 11.34 10.95 8.20
N ARG A 14 10.15 10.67 8.76
CA ARG A 14 9.85 9.37 9.38
C ARG A 14 9.93 8.21 8.39
N PHE A 15 9.44 8.41 7.17
CA PHE A 15 9.56 7.43 6.10
C PHE A 15 11.02 7.18 5.75
N THR A 16 11.80 8.25 5.54
CA THR A 16 13.22 8.18 5.19
C THR A 16 14.01 7.41 6.24
N THR A 17 13.88 7.77 7.53
CA THR A 17 14.60 7.10 8.61
C THR A 17 14.28 5.60 8.68
N ARG A 18 13.00 5.23 8.59
CA ARG A 18 12.58 3.82 8.63
C ARG A 18 13.06 3.05 7.41
N PHE A 19 12.94 3.65 6.24
CA PHE A 19 13.30 3.00 4.99
C PHE A 19 14.82 2.81 4.86
N LEU A 20 15.63 3.82 5.20
CA LEU A 20 17.08 3.70 5.22
C LEU A 20 17.55 2.61 6.18
N ARG A 21 16.99 2.56 7.39
CA ARG A 21 17.28 1.48 8.34
C ARG A 21 16.98 0.11 7.75
N ALA A 22 15.82 -0.05 7.10
CA ALA A 22 15.44 -1.31 6.47
C ALA A 22 16.37 -1.67 5.28
N LEU A 23 16.82 -0.69 4.50
CA LEU A 23 17.80 -0.90 3.43
C LEU A 23 19.15 -1.38 3.98
N THR A 24 19.64 -0.78 5.08
CA THR A 24 20.86 -1.25 5.76
C THR A 24 20.71 -2.70 6.22
N GLU A 25 19.57 -3.06 6.81
CA GLU A 25 19.27 -4.44 7.24
C GLU A 25 19.21 -5.42 6.05
N ILE A 26 18.66 -5.01 4.90
CA ILE A 26 18.63 -5.85 3.68
C ILE A 26 20.03 -6.03 3.12
N ASN A 27 20.84 -4.96 3.10
CA ASN A 27 22.20 -4.99 2.58
C ASN A 27 23.12 -5.84 3.46
N ALA A 28 22.94 -5.82 4.78
CA ALA A 28 23.72 -6.61 5.73
C ALA A 28 23.48 -8.13 5.60
N ARG A 29 22.29 -8.57 5.18
CA ARG A 29 21.96 -10.01 5.08
C ARG A 29 22.69 -10.74 3.96
N LYS A 30 22.89 -10.09 2.80
CA LYS A 30 23.65 -10.63 1.65
C LYS A 30 23.89 -9.51 0.64
N PRO A 31 25.13 -9.02 0.44
CA PRO A 31 25.45 -8.13 -0.68
C PRO A 31 25.10 -8.80 -2.02
N ILE A 32 24.64 -8.04 -3.02
CA ILE A 32 24.57 -8.59 -4.39
C ILE A 32 26.01 -8.82 -4.82
N ALA A 33 26.40 -10.08 -5.01
CA ALA A 33 27.63 -10.42 -5.70
C ALA A 33 27.37 -10.41 -7.22
N SER A 34 28.41 -10.18 -8.02
CA SER A 34 28.36 -10.22 -9.49
C SER A 34 27.83 -11.55 -10.05
N SER A 35 27.87 -12.63 -9.25
CA SER A 35 27.37 -13.97 -9.56
C SER A 35 25.95 -14.26 -9.04
N SER A 36 25.21 -13.24 -8.57
CA SER A 36 23.88 -13.43 -7.99
C SER A 36 22.90 -13.94 -9.05
N SER A 37 22.17 -15.00 -8.74
CA SER A 37 21.18 -15.57 -9.65
C SER A 37 20.01 -14.59 -9.88
N PRO A 38 19.31 -14.66 -11.04
CA PRO A 38 18.10 -13.86 -11.28
C PRO A 38 17.05 -13.99 -10.17
N ARG A 39 16.95 -15.18 -9.57
CA ARG A 39 16.05 -15.45 -8.44
C ARG A 39 16.41 -14.64 -7.20
N GLU A 40 17.71 -14.50 -6.90
CA GLU A 40 18.17 -13.71 -5.75
C GLU A 40 17.96 -12.22 -5.96
N ILE A 41 18.17 -11.73 -7.18
CA ILE A 41 17.88 -10.34 -7.56
C ILE A 41 16.39 -10.04 -7.35
N PHE A 42 15.50 -10.92 -7.84
CA PHE A 42 14.06 -10.75 -7.66
C PHE A 42 13.63 -10.79 -6.19
N GLN A 43 14.23 -11.67 -5.38
CA GLN A 43 13.97 -11.72 -3.95
C GLN A 43 14.41 -10.43 -3.24
N ARG A 44 15.55 -9.86 -3.62
CA ARG A 44 16.02 -8.59 -3.07
C ARG A 44 15.08 -7.45 -3.44
N TYR A 45 14.67 -7.35 -4.71
CA TYR A 45 13.66 -6.38 -5.15
C TYR A 45 12.39 -6.49 -4.31
N ARG A 46 11.89 -7.71 -4.08
CA ARG A 46 10.69 -7.93 -3.27
C ARG A 46 10.87 -7.46 -1.83
N ARG A 47 12.03 -7.74 -1.20
CA ARG A 47 12.34 -7.25 0.15
C ARG A 47 12.39 -5.72 0.21
N ILE A 48 12.99 -5.08 -0.79
CA ILE A 48 13.06 -3.61 -0.88
C ILE A 48 11.66 -3.02 -1.02
N LYS A 49 10.82 -3.59 -1.90
CA LYS A 49 9.42 -3.19 -2.05
C LYS A 49 8.65 -3.34 -0.73
N ASP A 50 8.72 -4.53 -0.11
CA ASP A 50 8.06 -4.80 1.17
C ASP A 50 8.55 -3.84 2.27
N ALA A 51 9.85 -3.53 2.30
CA ALA A 51 10.44 -2.59 3.25
C ALA A 51 9.96 -1.16 3.03
N ALA A 52 9.80 -0.73 1.77
CA ALA A 52 9.24 0.58 1.43
C ALA A 52 7.77 0.66 1.89
N ASP A 53 6.95 -0.34 1.55
CA ASP A 53 5.53 -0.37 1.91
C ASP A 53 5.34 -0.41 3.44
N THR A 54 6.15 -1.22 4.13
CA THR A 54 6.17 -1.30 5.61
C THR A 54 6.59 0.01 6.25
N SER A 55 7.66 0.63 5.75
CA SER A 55 8.19 1.90 6.27
C SER A 55 7.18 3.03 6.07
N MET A 56 6.52 3.08 4.93
CA MET A 56 5.46 4.04 4.63
C MET A 56 4.28 3.86 5.60
N ALA A 57 3.80 2.62 5.77
CA ALA A 57 2.68 2.32 6.66
C ALA A 57 2.98 2.71 8.12
N TYR A 58 4.18 2.44 8.65
CA TYR A 58 4.57 2.88 9.99
C TYR A 58 4.77 4.39 10.12
N SER A 59 4.92 5.11 9.01
CA SER A 59 5.18 6.55 8.98
C SER A 59 3.91 7.40 9.08
N VAL A 60 2.71 6.82 9.04
CA VAL A 60 1.46 7.60 9.09
C VAL A 60 0.79 7.65 10.46
N ARG A 61 1.38 6.97 11.46
CA ARG A 61 0.80 6.77 12.82
C ARG A 61 -0.47 5.89 12.73
N SER A 62 -0.71 5.07 13.73
CA SER A 62 -1.57 3.87 13.70
C SER A 62 -3.08 4.05 13.43
N ARG A 63 -3.51 5.20 12.92
CA ARG A 63 -4.93 5.56 12.74
C ARG A 63 -5.49 5.33 11.34
N ARG A 64 -4.66 5.01 10.34
CA ARG A 64 -5.10 4.82 8.95
C ARG A 64 -5.47 3.37 8.65
N THR A 65 -6.64 3.16 8.05
CA THR A 65 -7.14 1.84 7.67
C THR A 65 -6.25 1.22 6.61
N TRP A 66 -5.82 1.98 5.59
CA TRP A 66 -4.92 1.45 4.57
C TRP A 66 -3.56 1.05 5.14
N SER A 67 -3.04 1.78 6.13
CA SER A 67 -1.77 1.44 6.78
C SER A 67 -1.86 0.10 7.52
N LYS A 68 -2.94 -0.11 8.27
CA LYS A 68 -3.20 -1.40 8.92
C LYS A 68 -3.30 -2.50 7.87
N ALA A 69 -4.11 -2.32 6.83
CA ALA A 69 -4.31 -3.30 5.77
C ALA A 69 -2.97 -3.69 5.09
N THR A 70 -2.11 -2.71 4.79
CA THR A 70 -0.77 -2.95 4.26
C THR A 70 0.09 -3.79 5.21
N LEU A 71 0.12 -3.46 6.50
CA LEU A 71 0.89 -4.24 7.49
C LEU A 71 0.36 -5.66 7.66
N TRP A 72 -0.96 -5.85 7.66
CA TRP A 72 -1.59 -7.18 7.71
C TRP A 72 -1.22 -8.03 6.48
N ARG A 73 -1.25 -7.43 5.28
CA ARG A 73 -0.87 -8.09 4.02
C ARG A 73 0.59 -8.56 4.03
N LEU A 74 1.50 -7.82 4.67
CA LEU A 74 2.93 -8.14 4.72
C LEU A 74 3.30 -9.17 5.80
N ARG A 75 2.56 -9.21 6.92
CA ARG A 75 2.79 -10.15 8.03
C ARG A 75 2.33 -11.58 7.75
N THR A 76 1.46 -11.80 6.77
CA THR A 76 0.84 -13.11 6.52
C THR A 76 1.37 -13.75 5.22
N PRO A 77 2.31 -14.72 5.30
CA PRO A 77 2.84 -15.41 4.12
C PRO A 77 1.76 -16.10 3.27
N SER A 78 0.66 -16.52 3.89
CA SER A 78 -0.49 -17.19 3.26
C SER A 78 -1.41 -16.25 2.46
N HIS A 79 -1.39 -14.94 2.69
CA HIS A 79 -2.17 -13.96 1.91
C HIS A 79 -1.43 -13.47 0.66
N ARG A 80 -0.09 -13.58 0.62
CA ARG A 80 0.72 -13.32 -0.60
C ARG A 80 0.35 -14.22 -1.76
N ARG A 81 -0.09 -15.46 -1.50
CA ARG A 81 -0.55 -16.40 -2.54
C ARG A 81 -1.98 -16.12 -2.99
N ARG A 82 -2.87 -15.69 -2.08
CA ARG A 82 -4.28 -15.41 -2.42
C ARG A 82 -4.48 -14.10 -3.18
N LEU A 83 -3.74 -13.03 -2.86
CA LEU A 83 -3.88 -11.73 -3.55
C LEU A 83 -3.06 -11.60 -4.83
N ALA A 84 -1.97 -12.36 -4.99
CA ALA A 84 -1.33 -12.51 -6.30
C ALA A 84 -2.27 -13.18 -7.33
N SER A 85 -3.28 -13.95 -6.87
CA SER A 85 -4.38 -14.45 -7.68
C SER A 85 -5.60 -13.54 -7.77
N PHE A 86 -5.77 -12.54 -6.90
CA PHE A 86 -6.86 -11.56 -7.02
C PHE A 86 -6.63 -10.60 -8.20
N GLY A 87 -5.37 -10.24 -8.49
CA GLY A 87 -5.02 -9.54 -9.75
C GLY A 87 -5.10 -10.40 -11.02
N ARG A 88 -5.48 -11.69 -10.90
CA ARG A 88 -5.64 -12.64 -12.03
C ARG A 88 -6.99 -13.36 -12.05
N ARG A 89 -7.94 -13.01 -11.18
CA ARG A 89 -9.33 -13.49 -11.24
C ARG A 89 -10.26 -12.34 -11.57
N SER A 90 -10.01 -11.73 -12.73
CA SER A 90 -11.13 -11.29 -13.56
C SER A 90 -11.73 -12.56 -14.17
N SER A 91 -13.06 -12.68 -14.11
CA SER A 91 -13.87 -13.82 -14.53
C SER A 91 -13.91 -15.00 -13.53
N LEU A 92 -14.98 -15.04 -12.72
CA LEU A 92 -15.77 -16.23 -12.39
C LEU A 92 -16.95 -15.81 -11.49
N ASN A 93 -18.09 -15.55 -12.15
CA ASN A 93 -19.48 -15.69 -11.74
C ASN A 93 -19.93 -15.13 -10.37
N LYS A 94 -20.57 -13.96 -10.44
CA LYS A 94 -21.45 -13.40 -9.40
C LYS A 94 -22.75 -14.24 -9.36
N THR A 95 -22.73 -15.34 -8.63
CA THR A 95 -23.95 -16.12 -8.35
C THR A 95 -24.71 -15.46 -7.21
N ARG A 96 -25.93 -15.00 -7.51
CA ARG A 96 -26.90 -14.44 -6.58
C ARG A 96 -27.20 -15.47 -5.48
N THR A 97 -27.12 -15.06 -4.21
CA THR A 97 -27.81 -15.74 -3.12
C THR A 97 -28.46 -14.71 -2.21
N THR A 98 -29.78 -14.74 -2.21
CA THR A 98 -30.69 -14.11 -1.24
C THR A 98 -30.71 -14.94 0.04
N THR A 99 -30.51 -14.33 1.21
CA THR A 99 -31.04 -14.82 2.49
C THR A 99 -31.14 -13.69 3.52
N THR A 100 -32.40 -13.36 3.86
CA THR A 100 -32.98 -13.10 5.19
C THR A 100 -32.26 -12.28 6.27
N ALA A 101 -32.83 -11.08 6.52
CA ALA A 101 -33.19 -10.44 7.80
C ALA A 101 -32.23 -10.40 9.01
N SER A 102 -31.85 -9.18 9.44
CA SER A 102 -32.16 -8.67 10.80
C SER A 102 -31.81 -7.18 10.95
N HIS A 103 -32.60 -6.47 11.73
CA HIS A 103 -32.63 -5.03 11.93
C HIS A 103 -31.41 -4.49 12.70
N ARG A 104 -30.81 -3.41 12.19
CA ARG A 104 -30.49 -2.19 12.97
C ARG A 104 -30.16 -1.06 12.00
N GLY A 105 -30.86 0.06 12.16
CA GLY A 105 -30.87 1.18 11.22
C GLY A 105 -29.48 1.73 10.92
N ALA A 106 -29.03 1.48 9.71
CA ALA A 106 -28.12 2.37 9.01
C ALA A 106 -28.93 2.92 7.84
N VAL A 107 -29.11 4.23 7.81
CA VAL A 107 -29.53 4.91 6.58
C VAL A 107 -28.42 4.66 5.57
N VAL A 108 -28.56 3.57 4.82
CA VAL A 108 -27.80 3.37 3.58
C VAL A 108 -28.31 4.46 2.67
N VAL A 109 -27.58 5.56 2.63
CA VAL A 109 -27.70 6.51 1.54
C VAL A 109 -27.26 5.74 0.29
N GLN A 110 -28.20 5.04 -0.32
CA GLN A 110 -28.09 4.54 -1.68
C GLN A 110 -28.04 5.78 -2.56
N ILE A 111 -26.85 6.36 -2.70
CA ILE A 111 -26.56 7.20 -3.87
C ILE A 111 -26.34 6.24 -5.04
N THR A 112 -27.40 5.53 -5.43
CA THR A 112 -27.54 5.03 -6.80
C THR A 112 -28.31 6.09 -7.58
N SER A 113 -27.78 7.31 -7.59
CA SER A 113 -28.31 8.39 -8.41
C SER A 113 -27.54 8.43 -9.72
N ARG A 114 -28.14 7.83 -10.75
CA ARG A 114 -28.07 8.27 -12.16
C ARG A 114 -26.67 8.54 -12.74
N GLY A 115 -25.89 7.49 -12.94
CA GLY A 115 -24.72 7.51 -13.81
C GLY A 115 -23.92 6.23 -13.66
N GLY A 116 -24.10 5.27 -14.58
CA GLY A 116 -23.49 3.94 -14.50
C GLY A 116 -21.96 3.91 -14.36
N GLY A 117 -21.26 5.02 -14.62
CA GLY A 117 -19.81 5.14 -14.47
C GLY A 117 -19.30 5.34 -13.05
N LEU A 118 -20.06 6.00 -12.17
CA LEU A 118 -19.58 6.34 -10.81
C LEU A 118 -19.41 5.09 -9.94
N GLY A 119 -20.33 4.12 -10.09
CA GLY A 119 -20.28 2.86 -9.37
C GLY A 119 -19.06 2.01 -9.76
N VAL A 120 -18.70 1.97 -11.05
CA VAL A 120 -17.54 1.22 -11.55
C VAL A 120 -16.24 1.82 -11.04
N GLN A 121 -16.08 3.15 -11.15
CA GLN A 121 -14.89 3.86 -10.64
C GLN A 121 -14.72 3.70 -9.12
N LEU A 122 -15.83 3.65 -8.39
CA LEU A 122 -15.80 3.42 -6.95
C LEU A 122 -15.28 2.02 -6.60
N GLU A 123 -15.73 0.98 -7.29
CA GLU A 123 -15.25 -0.39 -7.08
C GLU A 123 -13.78 -0.53 -7.46
N GLU A 124 -13.33 0.07 -8.56
CA GLU A 124 -11.91 0.13 -8.91
C GLU A 124 -11.07 0.79 -7.80
N LEU A 125 -11.58 1.88 -7.21
CA LEU A 125 -10.88 2.57 -6.13
C LEU A 125 -10.78 1.70 -4.86
N ARG A 126 -11.81 0.90 -4.56
CA ARG A 126 -11.79 -0.05 -3.43
C ARG A 126 -10.70 -1.10 -3.57
N GLU A 127 -10.44 -1.56 -4.79
CA GLU A 127 -9.38 -2.53 -5.07
C GLU A 127 -7.97 -1.91 -4.99
N LEU A 128 -7.83 -0.64 -5.38
CA LEU A 128 -6.55 0.06 -5.39
C LEU A 128 -6.09 0.49 -3.98
N VAL A 129 -7.01 0.89 -3.12
CA VAL A 129 -6.70 1.33 -1.75
C VAL A 129 -6.60 0.12 -0.84
N PRO A 130 -5.48 -0.08 -0.11
CA PRO A 130 -5.38 -1.20 0.82
C PRO A 130 -6.54 -1.21 1.83
N GLY A 131 -7.33 -2.28 1.85
CA GLY A 131 -8.49 -2.41 2.75
C GLY A 131 -9.71 -1.59 2.32
N GLY A 132 -9.71 -1.02 1.11
CA GLY A 132 -10.81 -0.24 0.55
C GLY A 132 -12.10 -1.05 0.39
N GLU A 133 -12.00 -2.38 0.28
CA GLU A 133 -13.13 -3.29 0.15
C GLU A 133 -14.09 -3.22 1.35
N ALA A 134 -13.58 -2.84 2.53
CA ALA A 134 -14.34 -2.75 3.77
C ALA A 134 -14.76 -1.32 4.18
N MET A 135 -14.47 -0.30 3.35
CA MET A 135 -14.71 1.11 3.70
C MET A 135 -16.06 1.62 3.19
N ASP A 136 -16.71 2.56 3.88
CA ASP A 136 -17.77 3.37 3.23
C ASP A 136 -17.16 4.41 2.28
N LEU A 137 -17.99 5.09 1.49
CA LEU A 137 -17.55 6.06 0.49
C LEU A 137 -16.71 7.20 1.09
N CYS A 138 -17.14 7.77 2.22
CA CYS A 138 -16.46 8.91 2.83
C CYS A 138 -15.07 8.50 3.35
N ASN A 139 -15.00 7.38 4.07
CA ASN A 139 -13.74 6.83 4.55
C ASN A 139 -12.82 6.41 3.40
N LEU A 140 -13.36 5.83 2.32
CA LEU A 140 -12.56 5.46 1.16
C LEU A 140 -11.90 6.68 0.53
N LEU A 141 -12.62 7.79 0.35
CA LEU A 141 -12.07 9.01 -0.23
C LEU A 141 -11.00 9.67 0.68
N ASP A 142 -11.24 9.76 2.00
CA ASP A 142 -10.25 10.29 2.95
C ASP A 142 -8.97 9.43 2.98
N GLU A 143 -9.13 8.12 3.07
CA GLU A 143 -8.01 7.18 3.06
C GLU A 143 -7.27 7.20 1.72
N THR A 144 -7.98 7.36 0.59
CA THR A 144 -7.39 7.52 -0.75
C THR A 144 -6.51 8.77 -0.82
N ALA A 145 -7.05 9.93 -0.46
CA ALA A 145 -6.31 11.19 -0.51
C ALA A 145 -5.04 11.11 0.36
N HIS A 146 -5.16 10.51 1.55
CA HIS A 146 -4.03 10.29 2.42
C HIS A 146 -3.02 9.28 1.83
N TYR A 147 -3.50 8.20 1.21
CA TYR A 147 -2.66 7.18 0.59
C TYR A 147 -1.85 7.75 -0.59
N ILE A 148 -2.48 8.54 -1.46
CA ILE A 148 -1.80 9.25 -2.56
C ILE A 148 -0.67 10.12 -2.03
N LYS A 149 -0.93 10.94 -1.00
CA LYS A 149 0.11 11.77 -0.36
C LYS A 149 1.31 10.93 0.12
N CYS A 150 1.04 9.75 0.66
CA CYS A 150 2.08 8.84 1.14
C CYS A 150 2.86 8.20 -0.01
N LEU A 151 2.18 7.75 -1.07
CA LEU A 151 2.81 7.23 -2.28
C LEU A 151 3.71 8.27 -2.95
N THR A 152 3.24 9.51 -3.08
CA THR A 152 4.07 10.62 -3.61
C THR A 152 5.32 10.81 -2.75
N THR A 153 5.18 10.79 -1.43
CA THR A 153 6.32 10.92 -0.51
C THR A 153 7.30 9.75 -0.64
N GLN A 154 6.79 8.51 -0.74
CA GLN A 154 7.58 7.30 -0.94
C GLN A 154 8.41 7.41 -2.23
N VAL A 155 7.77 7.75 -3.35
CA VAL A 155 8.46 7.89 -4.66
C VAL A 155 9.52 8.99 -4.61
N GLN A 156 9.21 10.14 -4.02
CA GLN A 156 10.16 11.25 -3.89
C GLN A 156 11.41 10.83 -3.12
N VAL A 157 11.25 10.22 -1.94
CA VAL A 157 12.38 9.79 -1.11
C VAL A 157 13.20 8.71 -1.80
N MET A 158 12.54 7.70 -2.39
CA MET A 158 13.24 6.63 -3.09
C MET A 158 14.03 7.16 -4.30
N ARG A 159 13.47 8.13 -5.05
CA ARG A 159 14.17 8.80 -6.15
C ARG A 159 15.37 9.60 -5.65
N THR A 160 15.23 10.36 -4.57
CA THR A 160 16.34 11.09 -3.96
C THR A 160 17.47 10.14 -3.57
N ILE A 161 17.14 9.03 -2.90
CA ILE A 161 18.13 8.00 -2.54
C ILE A 161 18.82 7.45 -3.81
N ALA A 162 18.06 7.03 -4.82
CA ALA A 162 18.63 6.49 -6.05
C ALA A 162 19.57 7.48 -6.75
N ASN A 163 19.20 8.76 -6.82
CA ASN A 163 20.02 9.81 -7.42
C ASN A 163 21.33 10.02 -6.65
N LEU A 164 21.31 9.98 -5.31
CA LEU A 164 22.52 10.10 -4.50
C LEU A 164 23.53 8.99 -4.79
N TYR A 165 23.07 7.76 -5.04
CA TYR A 165 23.91 6.61 -5.37
C TYR A 165 24.14 6.39 -6.87
N SER A 166 23.63 7.28 -7.74
CA SER A 166 23.90 7.24 -9.19
C SER A 166 24.91 8.31 -9.63
N LEU A 167 25.34 9.16 -8.68
CA LEU A 167 26.32 10.24 -8.88
C LEU A 167 27.72 9.85 -8.38
N GLU A 168 27.89 8.61 -7.93
CA GLU A 168 29.17 7.94 -7.63
C GLU A 168 29.43 6.85 -8.68
#